data_AF-A0A7Z0EH94-F1
#
_entry.id   AF-A0A7Z0EH94-F1
#
_cell.length_a   1.000
_cell.length_b   1.000
_cell.length_c   1.000
_cell.angle_alpha   90.00
_cell.angle_beta   90.00
_cell.angle_gamma   90.00
#
_symmetry.space_group_name_H-M   'P 1'
#
loop_
_entity.id
_entity.type
_entity.pdbx_description
1 polymer ?
#
loop_
_entity_poly.entity_id
_entity_poly.type
_entity_poly.pdbx_seq_one_letter_code
_entity_poly.pdbx_strand_id
1 'polypeptide(L)'
;MVKARGSSEKAPDSVSEFERGMTLIEMVVSMTIFLIFIALVLSTTVTLAQSTTRTQLTAEASNQALSVFGAFDRQVRYADVILPPTKGASGAYYVSYRTPPGLTSGGGATCTQWRYSPTSALLESRTWTEKRTGAMPPYSLKMSQVIPRAGGKSPFELTPIAEGGPTMQSLTVTLKAGNDDLKAGAEMSTTFVARNSSSDAPDLDSACSAGEIK
;
A
#
# COMPACT_ATOMS: atom_id res chain seq x y z
N MET A 1 47.66 65.86 -22.71
CA MET A 1 48.49 64.86 -23.40
C MET A 1 47.55 63.75 -23.86
N VAL A 2 46.77 63.95 -24.93
CA VAL A 2 47.11 63.69 -26.34
C VAL A 2 47.61 62.27 -26.57
N LYS A 3 46.73 61.39 -27.09
CA LYS A 3 46.91 60.82 -28.44
C LYS A 3 45.63 60.15 -28.94
N ALA A 4 44.89 60.86 -29.78
CA ALA A 4 43.92 60.28 -30.71
C ALA A 4 44.67 59.73 -31.94
N ARG A 5 44.37 58.49 -32.32
CA ARG A 5 44.61 57.82 -33.62
C ARG A 5 43.58 56.68 -33.65
N GLY A 6 42.66 56.53 -34.60
CA GLY A 6 42.63 57.00 -35.98
C GLY A 6 42.90 55.81 -36.92
N SER A 7 41.86 55.39 -37.66
CA SER A 7 41.82 54.34 -38.71
C SER A 7 41.90 52.89 -38.20
N SER A 8 41.14 51.92 -38.71
CA SER A 8 40.49 51.78 -40.01
C SER A 8 39.28 50.85 -39.85
N GLU A 9 38.09 51.37 -40.12
CA GLU A 9 36.87 50.59 -40.24
C GLU A 9 36.91 49.86 -41.58
N LYS A 10 37.21 48.55 -41.53
CA LYS A 10 37.13 47.67 -42.69
C LYS A 10 35.85 46.86 -42.53
N ALA A 11 34.79 47.33 -43.17
CA ALA A 11 33.51 46.63 -43.25
C ALA A 11 33.72 45.29 -43.98
N PRO A 12 33.32 44.15 -43.41
CA PRO A 12 33.05 42.97 -44.22
C PRO A 12 31.70 43.19 -44.92
N ASP A 13 31.76 43.61 -46.18
CA ASP A 13 30.67 43.42 -47.16
C ASP A 13 30.48 41.92 -47.37
N SER A 14 29.56 41.32 -46.62
CA SER A 14 28.95 40.03 -46.97
C SER A 14 27.53 39.93 -46.39
N VAL A 15 26.69 40.89 -46.77
CA VAL A 15 25.23 40.78 -46.74
C VAL A 15 24.84 40.73 -48.22
N SER A 16 24.10 39.78 -48.79
CA SER A 16 23.30 38.67 -48.29
C SER A 16 23.08 37.69 -49.46
N GLU A 17 23.77 36.54 -49.48
CA GLU A 17 23.29 35.42 -50.34
C GLU A 17 22.26 34.52 -49.63
N PHE A 18 21.88 34.86 -48.39
CA PHE A 18 20.93 34.09 -47.59
C PHE A 18 19.45 34.50 -47.76
N GLU A 19 19.14 35.49 -48.62
CA GLU A 19 17.76 35.87 -48.96
C GLU A 19 17.27 35.23 -50.27
N ARG A 20 17.80 34.07 -50.65
CA ARG A 20 17.03 33.15 -51.50
C ARG A 20 15.90 32.62 -50.63
N GLY A 21 14.72 33.23 -50.75
CA GLY A 21 13.53 32.85 -49.99
C GLY A 21 13.38 31.34 -49.91
N MET A 22 13.23 30.82 -48.68
CA MET A 22 13.04 29.38 -48.46
C MET A 22 11.94 28.89 -49.40
N THR A 23 12.26 27.82 -50.11
CA THR A 23 11.29 27.19 -51.00
C THR A 23 10.13 26.66 -50.15
N LEU A 24 8.92 26.69 -50.70
CA LEU A 24 7.70 26.22 -50.00
C LEU A 24 7.90 24.78 -49.48
N ILE A 25 8.68 23.97 -50.19
CA ILE A 25 9.04 22.61 -49.80
C ILE A 25 9.95 22.53 -48.58
N GLU A 26 10.93 23.43 -48.40
CA GLU A 26 11.80 23.46 -47.22
C GLU A 26 11.03 23.78 -45.94
N MET A 27 10.03 24.67 -46.03
CA MET A 27 9.14 24.96 -44.91
C MET A 27 8.31 23.73 -44.52
N VAL A 28 7.74 23.02 -45.50
CA VAL A 28 6.91 21.83 -45.25
C VAL A 28 7.74 20.71 -44.62
N VAL A 29 8.96 20.48 -45.11
CA VAL A 29 9.87 19.47 -44.55
C VAL A 29 10.25 19.84 -43.11
N SER A 30 10.58 21.10 -42.85
CA SER A 30 10.93 21.57 -41.49
C SER A 30 9.78 21.42 -40.50
N MET A 31 8.56 21.79 -40.90
CA MET A 31 7.36 21.60 -40.07
C MET A 31 7.08 20.12 -39.80
N THR A 32 7.27 19.26 -40.80
CA THR A 32 7.05 17.80 -40.64
C THR A 32 8.04 17.20 -39.64
N ILE A 33 9.33 17.53 -39.75
CA ILE A 33 10.36 17.07 -38.81
C ILE A 33 10.07 17.59 -37.40
N PHE A 34 9.67 18.86 -37.29
CA PHE A 34 9.32 19.47 -36.00
C PHE A 34 8.10 18.80 -35.34
N LEU A 35 7.07 18.46 -36.11
CA LEU A 35 5.89 17.74 -35.60
C LEU A 35 6.25 16.34 -35.10
N ILE A 36 7.12 15.62 -35.83
CA ILE A 36 7.63 14.31 -35.39
C ILE A 36 8.38 14.49 -34.06
N PHE A 37 9.23 15.51 -33.95
CA PHE A 37 9.96 15.77 -32.71
C PHE A 37 9.04 16.07 -31.53
N ILE A 38 8.03 16.93 -31.70
CA ILE A 38 7.02 17.19 -30.67
C ILE A 38 6.31 15.90 -30.25
N ALA A 39 5.89 15.08 -31.23
CA ALA A 39 5.19 13.82 -30.94
C ALA A 39 6.06 12.87 -30.09
N LEU A 40 7.36 12.79 -30.39
CA LEU A 40 8.32 11.99 -29.60
C LEU A 40 8.49 12.54 -28.17
N VAL A 41 8.62 13.87 -28.02
CA VAL A 41 8.76 14.51 -26.71
C VAL A 41 7.51 14.33 -25.86
N LEU A 42 6.32 14.52 -26.44
CA LEU A 42 5.05 14.30 -25.73
C LEU A 42 4.89 12.84 -25.31
N SER A 43 5.18 11.89 -26.20
CA SER A 43 5.14 10.45 -25.88
C SER A 43 6.09 10.10 -24.72
N THR A 44 7.31 10.62 -24.75
CA THR A 44 8.30 10.41 -23.69
C THR A 44 7.84 11.03 -22.36
N THR A 45 7.24 12.23 -22.40
CA THR A 45 6.76 12.90 -21.19
C THR A 45 5.61 12.14 -20.53
N VAL A 46 4.66 11.62 -21.33
CA VAL A 46 3.54 10.82 -20.82
C VAL A 46 4.03 9.52 -20.16
N THR A 47 4.98 8.83 -20.79
CA THR A 47 5.54 7.59 -20.24
C THR A 47 6.31 7.84 -18.93
N LEU A 48 7.08 8.93 -18.85
CA LEU A 48 7.75 9.35 -17.61
C LEU A 48 6.76 9.70 -16.50
N ALA A 49 5.68 10.42 -16.83
CA ALA A 49 4.64 10.77 -15.86
C ALA A 49 3.96 9.51 -15.30
N GLN A 50 3.55 8.57 -16.15
CA GLN A 50 2.95 7.30 -15.75
C GLN A 50 3.91 6.46 -14.90
N SER A 51 5.19 6.38 -15.28
CA SER A 51 6.22 5.68 -14.51
C SER A 51 6.40 6.28 -13.12
N THR A 52 6.35 7.61 -13.01
CA THR A 52 6.46 8.33 -11.73
C THR A 52 5.28 8.01 -10.83
N THR A 53 4.05 8.10 -11.34
CA THR A 53 2.83 7.75 -10.58
C THR A 53 2.85 6.30 -10.13
N ARG A 54 3.22 5.36 -11.00
CA ARG A 54 3.34 3.93 -10.66
C ARG A 54 4.35 3.69 -9.54
N THR A 55 5.49 4.38 -9.59
CA THR A 55 6.53 4.27 -8.56
C THR A 55 6.05 4.83 -7.23
N GLN A 56 5.38 5.98 -7.23
CA GLN A 56 4.80 6.59 -6.03
C GLN A 56 3.76 5.67 -5.37
N LEU A 57 2.82 5.13 -6.16
CA LEU A 57 1.79 4.22 -5.65
C LEU A 57 2.39 2.92 -5.08
N THR A 58 3.41 2.37 -5.75
CA THR A 58 4.10 1.16 -5.27
C THR A 58 4.84 1.43 -3.95
N ALA A 59 5.50 2.58 -3.83
CA ALA A 59 6.19 2.99 -2.61
C ALA A 59 5.21 3.22 -1.45
N GLU A 60 4.09 3.88 -1.70
CA GLU A 60 3.03 4.09 -0.71
C GLU A 60 2.43 2.77 -0.23
N ALA A 61 2.04 1.89 -1.16
CA ALA A 61 1.50 0.57 -0.84
C ALA A 61 2.48 -0.27 0.00
N SER A 62 3.78 -0.21 -0.34
CA SER A 62 4.84 -0.89 0.42
C SER A 62 4.97 -0.35 1.84
N ASN A 63 4.96 0.98 2.01
CA ASN A 63 5.04 1.62 3.33
C ASN A 63 3.82 1.28 4.21
N GLN A 64 2.61 1.30 3.63
CA GLN A 64 1.40 0.89 4.33
C GLN A 64 1.47 -0.59 4.73
N ALA A 65 1.94 -1.47 3.84
CA ALA A 65 2.09 -2.89 4.12
C ALA A 65 3.09 -3.14 5.27
N LEU A 66 4.25 -2.48 5.25
CA LEU A 66 5.24 -2.57 6.33
C LEU A 66 4.67 -2.11 7.68
N SER A 67 3.91 -1.01 7.69
CA SER A 67 3.25 -0.51 8.91
C SER A 67 2.22 -1.52 9.46
N VAL A 68 1.37 -2.07 8.59
CA VAL A 68 0.36 -3.08 8.95
C VAL A 68 1.01 -4.34 9.49
N PHE A 69 2.02 -4.88 8.81
CA PHE A 69 2.69 -6.10 9.24
C PHE A 69 3.53 -5.89 10.50
N GLY A 70 4.10 -4.69 10.69
CA GLY A 70 4.71 -4.33 11.97
C GLY A 70 3.70 -4.26 13.11
N ALA A 71 2.46 -3.84 12.83
CA ALA A 71 1.37 -3.90 13.81
C ALA A 71 0.95 -5.34 14.12
N PHE A 72 0.75 -6.18 13.09
CA PHE A 72 0.48 -7.62 13.28
C PHE A 72 1.58 -8.32 14.05
N ASP A 73 2.85 -8.09 13.71
CA ASP A 73 3.98 -8.69 14.42
C ASP A 73 3.93 -8.37 15.92
N ARG A 74 3.80 -7.08 16.27
CA ARG A 74 3.73 -6.68 17.68
C ARG A 74 2.51 -7.26 18.38
N GLN A 75 1.37 -7.31 17.72
CA GLN A 75 0.11 -7.69 18.35
C GLN A 75 -0.07 -9.21 18.45
N VAL A 76 0.17 -9.93 17.36
CA VAL A 76 0.02 -11.40 17.28
C VAL A 76 1.11 -12.10 18.10
N ARG A 77 2.34 -11.57 18.12
CA ARG A 77 3.44 -12.21 18.87
C ARG A 77 3.12 -12.38 20.35
N TYR A 78 2.41 -11.42 20.95
CA TYR A 78 2.02 -11.45 22.36
C TYR A 78 0.62 -12.00 22.57
N ALA A 79 -0.07 -12.43 21.52
CA ALA A 79 -1.37 -13.03 21.65
C ALA A 79 -1.27 -14.37 22.40
N ASP A 80 -2.19 -14.59 23.33
CA ASP A 80 -2.39 -15.89 23.96
C ASP A 80 -3.35 -16.75 23.12
N VAL A 81 -4.23 -16.12 22.34
CA VAL A 81 -5.13 -16.86 21.45
C VAL A 81 -5.48 -16.04 20.21
N ILE A 82 -5.55 -16.73 19.07
CA ILE A 82 -6.03 -16.24 17.78
C ILE A 82 -7.32 -16.98 17.44
N LEU A 83 -8.37 -16.22 17.15
CA LEU A 83 -9.64 -16.77 16.68
C LEU A 83 -9.55 -17.14 15.19
N PRO A 84 -10.19 -18.24 14.76
CA PRO A 84 -10.28 -18.59 13.35
C PRO A 84 -10.82 -17.41 12.53
N PRO A 85 -10.23 -17.13 11.36
CA PRO A 85 -10.76 -16.11 10.48
C PRO A 85 -12.20 -16.42 10.09
N THR A 86 -13.10 -15.44 10.24
CA THR A 86 -14.52 -15.58 9.90
C THR A 86 -14.92 -14.56 8.86
N LYS A 87 -15.96 -14.88 8.11
CA LYS A 87 -16.61 -13.95 7.17
C LYS A 87 -17.89 -13.44 7.81
N GLY A 88 -18.03 -12.13 7.95
CA GLY A 88 -19.24 -11.51 8.49
C GLY A 88 -20.35 -11.38 7.43
N ALA A 89 -21.55 -10.99 7.87
CA ALA A 89 -22.72 -10.80 7.00
C ALA A 89 -22.50 -9.75 5.90
N SER A 90 -21.64 -8.76 6.15
CA SER A 90 -21.24 -7.73 5.18
C SER A 90 -20.32 -8.26 4.06
N GLY A 91 -19.85 -9.51 4.16
CA GLY A 91 -18.84 -10.08 3.27
C GLY A 91 -17.40 -9.72 3.63
N ALA A 92 -17.19 -8.91 4.68
CA ALA A 92 -15.87 -8.61 5.22
C ALA A 92 -15.27 -9.83 5.94
N TYR A 93 -13.95 -9.93 5.89
CA TYR A 93 -13.17 -10.95 6.59
C TYR A 93 -12.62 -10.38 7.89
N TYR A 94 -12.73 -11.17 8.95
CA TYR A 94 -12.35 -10.77 10.29
C TYR A 94 -11.33 -11.74 10.85
N VAL A 95 -10.34 -11.21 11.55
CA VAL A 95 -9.48 -11.99 12.44
C VAL A 95 -9.36 -11.25 13.75
N SER A 96 -9.51 -11.98 14.83
CA SER A 96 -9.44 -11.43 16.18
C SER A 96 -8.43 -12.22 17.00
N TYR A 97 -7.78 -11.55 17.93
CA TYR A 97 -6.90 -12.21 18.90
C TYR A 97 -6.94 -11.47 20.23
N ARG A 98 -6.56 -12.19 21.28
CA ARG A 98 -6.47 -11.67 22.63
C ARG A 98 -5.01 -11.54 23.03
N THR A 99 -4.72 -10.48 23.77
CA THR A 99 -3.48 -10.30 24.51
C THR A 99 -3.80 -10.46 26.00
N PRO A 100 -3.09 -11.33 26.74
CA PRO A 100 -3.43 -11.68 28.12
C PRO A 100 -3.24 -10.50 29.08
N PRO A 101 -3.91 -10.53 30.24
CA PRO A 101 -3.70 -9.53 31.29
C PRO A 101 -2.26 -9.62 31.81
N GLY A 102 -1.59 -8.48 31.97
CA GLY A 102 -0.18 -8.40 32.41
C GLY A 102 0.81 -7.96 31.32
N LEU A 103 0.39 -8.01 30.05
CA LEU A 103 1.13 -7.39 28.94
C LEU A 103 0.51 -6.05 28.50
N THR A 104 -0.59 -5.67 29.13
CA THR A 104 -1.39 -4.47 28.83
C THR A 104 -1.34 -3.51 30.01
N SER A 105 -1.28 -2.20 29.74
CA SER A 105 -1.17 -1.16 30.77
C SER A 105 -2.40 -1.04 31.67
N GLY A 106 -3.55 -1.58 31.26
CA GLY A 106 -4.82 -1.53 31.99
C GLY A 106 -5.09 -2.74 32.87
N GLY A 107 -4.19 -3.71 32.97
CA GLY A 107 -4.33 -4.92 33.80
C GLY A 107 -5.37 -5.94 33.33
N GLY A 108 -6.23 -5.58 32.37
CA GLY A 108 -7.19 -6.50 31.74
C GLY A 108 -6.69 -7.05 30.41
N ALA A 109 -7.18 -8.24 30.03
CA ALA A 109 -6.90 -8.78 28.71
C ALA A 109 -7.45 -7.82 27.63
N THR A 110 -6.75 -7.70 26.51
CA THR A 110 -7.12 -6.80 25.42
C THR A 110 -7.44 -7.61 24.17
N CYS A 111 -8.60 -7.37 23.59
CA CYS A 111 -9.02 -7.94 22.33
C CYS A 111 -8.68 -6.96 21.20
N THR A 112 -8.09 -7.46 20.12
CA THR A 112 -7.90 -6.71 18.88
C THR A 112 -8.56 -7.47 17.75
N GLN A 113 -9.27 -6.74 16.89
CA GLN A 113 -9.91 -7.27 15.70
C GLN A 113 -9.47 -6.49 14.49
N TRP A 114 -9.09 -7.23 13.46
CA TRP A 114 -8.85 -6.71 12.13
C TRP A 114 -10.01 -7.07 11.22
N ARG A 115 -10.37 -6.12 10.37
CA ARG A 115 -11.43 -6.25 9.37
C ARG A 115 -10.85 -5.90 8.02
N TYR A 116 -10.96 -6.83 7.08
CA TYR A 116 -10.75 -6.58 5.67
C TYR A 116 -12.10 -6.55 4.95
N SER A 117 -12.42 -5.44 4.30
CA SER A 117 -13.64 -5.28 3.49
C SER A 117 -13.29 -5.35 2.01
N PRO A 118 -13.66 -6.42 1.28
CA PRO A 118 -13.40 -6.53 -0.15
C PRO A 118 -14.11 -5.45 -0.97
N THR A 119 -15.32 -5.04 -0.54
CA THR A 119 -16.15 -4.06 -1.26
C THR A 119 -15.59 -2.65 -1.18
N SER A 120 -15.07 -2.25 -0.01
CA SER A 120 -14.47 -0.92 0.18
C SER A 120 -12.95 -0.89 -0.01
N ALA A 121 -12.32 -2.06 -0.22
CA ALA A 121 -10.88 -2.22 -0.33
C ALA A 121 -10.10 -1.63 0.88
N LEU A 122 -10.68 -1.72 2.07
CA LEU A 122 -10.09 -1.19 3.31
C LEU A 122 -9.68 -2.33 4.25
N LEU A 123 -8.53 -2.14 4.89
CA LEU A 123 -8.11 -2.90 6.04
C LEU A 123 -8.11 -1.98 7.26
N GLU A 124 -8.84 -2.40 8.28
CA GLU A 124 -9.08 -1.61 9.47
C GLU A 124 -8.86 -2.47 10.71
N SER A 125 -8.59 -1.82 11.84
CA SER A 125 -8.45 -2.50 13.13
C SER A 125 -9.21 -1.76 14.22
N ARG A 126 -9.68 -2.48 15.23
CA ARG A 126 -10.17 -1.92 16.48
C ARG A 126 -9.69 -2.75 17.66
N THR A 127 -9.62 -2.12 18.83
CA THR A 127 -9.11 -2.74 20.05
C THR A 127 -9.98 -2.35 21.23
N TRP A 128 -10.23 -3.28 22.14
CA TRP A 128 -11.01 -3.08 23.36
C TRP A 128 -10.57 -4.01 24.48
N THR A 129 -10.93 -3.71 25.73
CA THR A 129 -10.66 -4.58 26.88
C THR A 129 -11.66 -5.73 26.94
N GLU A 130 -11.21 -6.91 27.39
CA GLU A 130 -12.08 -8.06 27.63
C GLU A 130 -13.18 -7.70 28.65
N LYS A 131 -14.39 -8.22 28.46
CA LYS A 131 -15.59 -7.93 29.28
C LYS A 131 -16.06 -6.47 29.27
N ARG A 132 -15.73 -5.72 28.22
CA ARG A 132 -16.19 -4.33 28.08
C ARG A 132 -17.71 -4.21 28.10
N THR A 133 -18.21 -3.28 28.89
CA THR A 133 -19.61 -2.85 28.93
C THR A 133 -19.76 -1.55 28.12
N GLY A 134 -20.46 -1.57 26.98
CA GLY A 134 -20.72 -0.36 26.16
C GLY A 134 -20.61 -0.56 24.64
N ALA A 135 -20.74 0.54 23.88
CA ALA A 135 -20.78 0.52 22.41
C ALA A 135 -19.39 0.33 21.78
N MET A 136 -19.22 -0.63 20.85
CA MET A 136 -17.90 -1.01 20.28
C MET A 136 -17.09 0.18 19.75
N PRO A 137 -15.76 0.21 19.98
CA PRO A 137 -14.93 1.26 19.41
C PRO A 137 -15.03 1.24 17.88
N PRO A 138 -14.97 2.42 17.24
CA PRO A 138 -14.97 2.50 15.80
C PRO A 138 -13.69 1.85 15.24
N TYR A 139 -13.79 1.43 13.98
CA TYR A 139 -12.65 0.96 13.23
C TYR A 139 -11.69 2.10 12.90
N SER A 140 -10.39 1.83 13.00
CA SER A 140 -9.31 2.71 12.55
C SER A 140 -8.76 2.16 11.24
N LEU A 141 -8.76 2.98 10.19
CA LEU A 141 -8.14 2.66 8.91
C LEU A 141 -6.64 2.43 9.08
N LYS A 142 -6.15 1.31 8.54
CA LYS A 142 -4.73 0.94 8.56
C LYS A 142 -4.12 0.88 7.17
N MET A 143 -4.91 0.46 6.18
CA MET A 143 -4.48 0.40 4.79
C MET A 143 -5.71 0.54 3.88
N SER A 144 -5.53 1.27 2.78
CA SER A 144 -6.54 1.44 1.75
C SER A 144 -6.08 0.76 0.45
N GLN A 145 -7.00 0.66 -0.52
CA GLN A 145 -6.73 0.05 -1.83
C GLN A 145 -6.19 -1.38 -1.73
N VAL A 146 -6.72 -2.16 -0.78
CA VAL A 146 -6.37 -3.57 -0.61
C VAL A 146 -7.08 -4.40 -1.68
N ILE A 147 -6.29 -5.02 -2.54
CA ILE A 147 -6.76 -5.82 -3.67
C ILE A 147 -7.14 -7.22 -3.16
N PRO A 148 -8.36 -7.71 -3.44
CA PRO A 148 -8.78 -9.06 -3.05
C PRO A 148 -7.87 -10.14 -3.64
N ARG A 149 -7.61 -11.20 -2.86
CA ARG A 149 -6.90 -12.37 -3.35
C ARG A 149 -7.75 -13.11 -4.38
N ALA A 150 -7.10 -13.68 -5.39
CA ALA A 150 -7.76 -14.51 -6.40
C ALA A 150 -8.60 -15.63 -5.74
N GLY A 151 -9.80 -15.85 -6.27
CA GLY A 151 -10.76 -16.83 -5.73
C GLY A 151 -11.48 -16.37 -4.46
N GLY A 152 -11.41 -15.08 -4.10
CA GLY A 152 -12.15 -14.51 -2.98
C GLY A 152 -11.73 -15.06 -1.61
N LYS A 153 -10.52 -15.62 -1.51
CA LYS A 153 -10.00 -16.20 -0.27
C LYS A 153 -9.76 -15.11 0.77
N SER A 154 -9.91 -15.48 2.04
CA SER A 154 -9.53 -14.63 3.17
C SER A 154 -8.04 -14.25 3.07
N PRO A 155 -7.67 -13.00 3.39
CA PRO A 155 -6.26 -12.62 3.53
C PRO A 155 -5.62 -13.18 4.82
N PHE A 156 -6.44 -13.75 5.71
CA PHE A 156 -6.04 -14.32 6.99
C PHE A 156 -6.20 -15.84 6.96
N GLU A 157 -5.15 -16.55 7.34
CA GLU A 157 -5.13 -18.00 7.43
C GLU A 157 -4.51 -18.41 8.78
N LEU A 158 -5.31 -19.08 9.61
CA LEU A 158 -4.87 -19.56 10.93
C LEU A 158 -4.42 -21.01 10.82
N THR A 159 -3.22 -21.28 11.34
CA THR A 159 -2.77 -22.64 11.64
C THR A 159 -2.99 -22.88 13.14
N PRO A 160 -4.02 -23.66 13.53
CA PRO A 160 -4.27 -23.95 14.93
C PRO A 160 -3.22 -24.90 15.51
N ILE A 161 -3.16 -24.97 16.85
CA ILE A 161 -2.42 -26.02 17.55
C ILE A 161 -3.13 -27.35 17.27
N ALA A 162 -2.38 -28.37 16.87
CA ALA A 162 -2.90 -29.71 16.58
C ALA A 162 -2.04 -30.78 17.23
N GLU A 163 -2.63 -31.93 17.57
CA GLU A 163 -1.91 -33.06 18.13
C GLU A 163 -0.90 -33.60 17.09
N GLY A 164 0.39 -33.64 17.44
CA GLY A 164 1.49 -33.93 16.50
C GLY A 164 1.85 -32.79 15.54
N GLY A 165 1.21 -31.62 15.69
CA GLY A 165 1.43 -30.41 14.90
C GLY A 165 2.22 -29.32 15.65
N PRO A 166 2.10 -28.05 15.23
CA PRO A 166 2.81 -26.95 15.87
C PRO A 166 2.31 -26.73 17.31
N THR A 167 3.24 -26.46 18.22
CA THR A 167 2.97 -26.21 19.65
C THR A 167 2.38 -24.83 19.93
N MET A 168 2.39 -23.94 18.93
CA MET A 168 1.89 -22.57 19.01
C MET A 168 1.00 -22.29 17.79
N GLN A 169 -0.01 -21.43 17.99
CA GLN A 169 -0.83 -20.92 16.91
C GLN A 169 -0.02 -19.98 16.01
N SER A 170 -0.27 -20.03 14.71
CA SER A 170 0.31 -19.09 13.76
C SER A 170 -0.73 -18.51 12.81
N LEU A 171 -0.58 -17.23 12.49
CA LEU A 171 -1.43 -16.50 11.56
C LEU A 171 -0.61 -16.10 10.35
N THR A 172 -0.97 -16.65 9.19
CA THR A 172 -0.45 -16.20 7.90
C THR A 172 -1.35 -15.09 7.38
N VAL A 173 -0.72 -13.94 7.10
CA VAL A 173 -1.39 -12.76 6.54
C VAL A 173 -0.81 -12.51 5.16
N THR A 174 -1.66 -12.53 4.14
CA THR A 174 -1.30 -12.22 2.76
C THR A 174 -2.11 -11.01 2.31
N LEU A 175 -1.43 -9.90 2.02
CA LEU A 175 -2.07 -8.66 1.58
C LEU A 175 -1.42 -8.19 0.28
N LYS A 176 -2.26 -7.80 -0.68
CA LYS A 176 -1.88 -7.09 -1.88
C LYS A 176 -2.56 -5.73 -1.86
N ALA A 177 -1.84 -4.66 -2.13
CA ALA A 177 -2.43 -3.32 -2.20
C ALA A 177 -1.85 -2.50 -3.34
N GLY A 178 -2.64 -1.52 -3.79
CA GLY A 178 -2.31 -0.61 -4.87
C GLY A 178 -3.39 -0.58 -5.93
N ASN A 179 -2.97 -0.34 -7.17
CA ASN A 179 -3.83 -0.22 -8.33
C ASN A 179 -3.45 -1.26 -9.39
N ASP A 180 -4.35 -2.22 -9.63
CA ASP A 180 -4.12 -3.33 -10.56
C ASP A 180 -4.11 -2.85 -12.03
N ASP A 181 -4.91 -1.84 -12.38
CA ASP A 181 -4.98 -1.26 -13.72
C ASP A 181 -3.65 -0.63 -14.13
N LEU A 182 -3.00 0.06 -13.20
CA LEU A 182 -1.68 0.69 -13.38
C LEU A 182 -0.52 -0.29 -13.14
N LYS A 183 -0.81 -1.56 -12.80
CA LYS A 183 0.18 -2.56 -12.37
C LYS A 183 1.11 -2.02 -11.28
N ALA A 184 0.56 -1.21 -10.38
CA ALA A 184 1.27 -0.45 -9.37
C ALA A 184 0.82 -0.93 -8.00
N GLY A 185 1.63 -1.74 -7.32
CA GLY A 185 1.23 -2.29 -6.03
C GLY A 185 2.31 -3.10 -5.36
N ALA A 186 2.03 -3.47 -4.12
CA ALA A 186 2.89 -4.29 -3.29
C ALA A 186 2.09 -5.49 -2.78
N GLU A 187 2.68 -6.67 -2.86
CA GLU A 187 2.17 -7.89 -2.24
C GLU A 187 3.14 -8.32 -1.15
N MET A 188 2.61 -8.61 0.03
CA MET A 188 3.39 -9.11 1.15
C MET A 188 2.66 -10.26 1.83
N SER A 189 3.42 -11.29 2.20
CA SER A 189 2.92 -12.49 2.86
C SER A 189 3.87 -12.89 3.97
N THR A 190 3.36 -12.99 5.20
CA THR A 190 4.16 -13.31 6.39
C THR A 190 3.33 -14.14 7.35
N THR A 191 4.00 -15.08 8.01
CA THR A 191 3.43 -15.88 9.10
C THR A 191 3.92 -15.35 10.44
N PHE A 192 2.96 -15.04 11.33
CA PHE A 192 3.21 -14.59 12.69
C PHE A 192 2.89 -15.72 13.67
N VAL A 193 3.73 -15.92 14.68
CA VAL A 193 3.52 -16.97 15.70
C VAL A 193 3.11 -16.32 17.01
N ALA A 194 1.99 -16.77 17.59
CA ALA A 194 1.52 -16.35 18.89
C ALA A 194 2.29 -17.09 20.00
N ARG A 195 3.30 -16.42 20.58
CA ARG A 195 4.25 -17.06 21.51
C ARG A 195 3.64 -17.45 22.85
N ASN A 196 2.53 -16.82 23.21
CA ASN A 196 1.83 -17.08 24.47
C ASN A 196 0.65 -18.04 24.27
N SER A 197 0.48 -18.62 23.06
CA SER A 197 -0.59 -19.56 22.80
C SER A 197 -0.30 -20.96 23.32
N SER A 198 -1.34 -21.62 23.83
CA SER A 198 -1.28 -22.98 24.36
C SER A 198 -2.57 -23.73 24.06
N SER A 199 -2.55 -25.06 24.21
CA SER A 199 -3.74 -25.91 24.11
C SER A 199 -4.79 -25.61 25.19
N ASP A 200 -4.38 -24.99 26.29
CA ASP A 200 -5.23 -24.64 27.43
C ASP A 200 -5.80 -23.21 27.32
N ALA A 201 -5.73 -22.64 26.12
CA ALA A 201 -6.27 -21.34 25.79
C ALA A 201 -7.74 -21.21 26.26
N PRO A 202 -8.10 -20.16 27.02
CA PRO A 202 -9.48 -19.91 27.42
C PRO A 202 -10.42 -19.81 26.22
N ASP A 203 -11.62 -20.38 26.35
CA ASP A 203 -12.64 -20.36 25.32
C ASP A 203 -13.10 -18.90 25.06
N LEU A 204 -12.84 -18.40 23.84
CA LEU A 204 -12.92 -16.97 23.50
C LEU A 204 -14.22 -16.55 22.84
N ASP A 205 -15.11 -17.50 22.59
CA ASP A 205 -16.34 -17.30 21.84
C ASP A 205 -17.32 -16.33 22.52
N SER A 206 -17.07 -15.95 23.79
CA SER A 206 -17.89 -14.99 24.54
C SER A 206 -17.23 -13.64 24.82
N ALA A 207 -15.90 -13.50 24.68
CA ALA A 207 -15.18 -12.36 25.26
C ALA A 207 -14.50 -11.44 24.22
N CYS A 208 -13.98 -12.00 23.13
CA CYS A 208 -13.38 -11.24 22.02
C CYS A 208 -14.10 -11.40 20.67
N SER A 209 -15.21 -12.14 20.63
CA SER A 209 -16.14 -12.18 19.51
C SER A 209 -16.98 -10.89 19.51
N ALA A 210 -16.43 -9.80 18.96
CA ALA A 210 -17.22 -8.59 18.78
C ALA A 210 -18.48 -8.93 17.94
N GLY A 211 -19.66 -8.50 18.40
CA GLY A 211 -20.99 -8.97 18.03
C GLY A 211 -21.47 -8.82 16.57
N GLU A 212 -20.58 -8.90 15.58
CA GLU A 212 -20.89 -9.08 14.15
C GLU A 212 -20.73 -10.55 13.69
N ILE A 213 -20.32 -11.48 14.56
CA ILE A 213 -20.13 -12.91 14.23
C ILE A 213 -21.46 -13.70 14.37
N LYS A 214 -22.62 -13.07 14.13
CA LYS A 214 -23.91 -13.77 14.05
C LYS A 214 -24.61 -13.48 12.73
#